data_AF-A0A2A8BN34-F1
#
_entry.id   AF-A0A2A8BN34-F1
#
_cell.length_a   1.000
_cell.length_b   1.000
_cell.length_c   1.000
_cell.angle_alpha   90.00
_cell.angle_beta   90.00
_cell.angle_gamma   90.00
#
_symmetry.space_group_name_H-M   'P 1'
#
loop_
_entity.id
_entity.type
_entity.pdbx_description
1 polymer ?
#
loop_
_entity_poly.entity_id
_entity_poly.type
_entity_poly.pdbx_seq_one_letter_code
_entity_poly.pdbx_strand_id
1 'polypeptide(L)'
;MKKSYIKALVVATTLAIPFATYSTPALAALKAEANQSVAAASERTYDTEIKIYKDQKDEPSMVSQYIKNPKVAIEDGKKIVTVTIQDSDYFQYLRIEDKNQPGVFQDVKVLSEDKRKNGTKVVQFEIGEFEKKHNMQMHILIPAIGYDHKYQVQFEIKDPTVGDKETEKPDDNANSGNTETDHPIDSQNMI
;
A
#
# COMPACT_ATOMS: atom_id res chain seq x y z
N MET A 1 57.68 5.58 42.69
CA MET A 1 57.69 4.53 41.64
C MET A 1 58.78 3.52 41.95
N LYS A 2 58.42 2.24 42.15
CA LYS A 2 59.13 1.00 41.74
C LYS A 2 58.42 -0.19 42.40
N LYS A 3 57.78 -1.01 41.56
CA LYS A 3 56.92 -2.13 41.93
C LYS A 3 57.75 -3.36 42.32
N SER A 4 57.19 -4.11 43.28
CA SER A 4 57.70 -5.35 43.88
C SER A 4 57.80 -6.54 42.91
N TYR A 5 58.64 -7.47 43.35
CA TYR A 5 59.00 -8.76 42.77
C TYR A 5 57.95 -9.86 42.98
N ILE A 6 58.13 -10.96 42.24
CA ILE A 6 58.06 -12.39 42.63
C ILE A 6 57.15 -13.26 41.73
N LYS A 7 57.85 -14.08 40.93
CA LYS A 7 57.73 -15.53 40.66
C LYS A 7 56.33 -16.16 40.57
N ALA A 8 56.07 -16.87 39.46
CA ALA A 8 55.99 -18.33 39.47
C ALA A 8 55.82 -18.88 38.05
N LEU A 9 56.68 -19.86 37.76
CA LEU A 9 56.68 -20.75 36.62
C LEU A 9 55.57 -21.79 36.79
N VAL A 10 54.74 -22.00 35.77
CA VAL A 10 54.07 -23.28 35.55
C VAL A 10 54.23 -23.63 34.07
N VAL A 11 55.13 -24.57 33.82
CA VAL A 11 55.25 -25.28 32.55
C VAL A 11 54.17 -26.36 32.58
N ALA A 12 53.14 -26.21 31.78
CA ALA A 12 52.19 -27.28 31.49
C ALA A 12 52.31 -27.62 30.00
N THR A 13 53.06 -28.68 29.73
CA THR A 13 53.13 -29.37 28.45
C THR A 13 51.77 -29.98 28.12
N THR A 14 51.13 -29.54 27.03
CA THR A 14 50.04 -30.29 26.42
C THR A 14 50.29 -30.44 24.92
N LEU A 15 50.63 -31.68 24.57
CA LEU A 15 50.37 -32.43 23.35
C LEU A 15 49.69 -31.69 22.17
N ALA A 16 50.31 -31.82 20.99
CA ALA A 16 49.84 -31.31 19.71
C ALA A 16 48.53 -31.95 19.22
N ILE A 17 47.70 -31.18 18.49
CA ILE A 17 46.87 -31.68 17.39
C ILE A 17 46.88 -30.63 16.27
N PRO A 18 47.16 -31.02 15.00
CA PRO A 18 47.19 -30.10 13.87
C PRO A 18 45.84 -29.45 13.61
N PHE A 19 45.87 -28.23 13.06
CA PHE A 19 44.72 -27.51 12.54
C PHE A 19 43.98 -28.35 11.50
N ALA A 20 43.00 -29.12 11.93
CA ALA A 20 41.87 -29.47 11.09
C ALA A 20 40.88 -28.32 11.22
N THR A 21 40.81 -27.48 10.19
CA THR A 21 39.73 -26.53 9.98
C THR A 21 38.44 -27.32 9.78
N TYR A 22 37.80 -27.73 10.87
CA TYR A 22 36.40 -28.09 10.84
C TYR A 22 35.63 -26.79 10.77
N SER A 23 35.41 -26.33 9.54
CA SER A 23 34.31 -25.43 9.22
C SER A 23 33.04 -26.10 9.75
N THR A 24 32.56 -25.67 10.91
CA THR A 24 31.24 -26.06 11.42
C THR A 24 30.20 -25.30 10.61
N PRO A 25 29.43 -25.94 9.71
CA PRO A 25 28.29 -25.28 9.06
C PRO A 25 27.13 -25.02 10.05
N ALA A 26 27.21 -25.54 11.28
CA ALA A 26 26.13 -25.46 12.27
C ALA A 26 25.80 -24.03 12.74
N LEU A 27 26.72 -23.07 12.65
CA LEU A 27 26.43 -21.67 12.99
C LEU A 27 25.82 -20.88 11.81
N ALA A 28 25.94 -21.39 10.58
CA ALA A 28 25.26 -20.84 9.42
C ALA A 28 23.81 -21.35 9.32
N ALA A 29 23.54 -22.57 9.78
CA ALA A 29 22.19 -23.13 9.82
C ALA A 29 21.28 -22.40 10.84
N LEU A 30 21.81 -21.99 11.99
CA LEU A 30 21.04 -21.22 13.00
C LEU A 30 20.68 -19.79 12.54
N LYS A 31 21.38 -19.23 11.54
CA LYS A 31 20.98 -17.97 10.90
C LYS A 31 20.00 -18.18 9.73
N ALA A 32 19.90 -19.39 9.20
CA ALA A 32 18.92 -19.73 8.17
C ALA A 32 17.53 -20.08 8.77
N GLU A 33 17.49 -20.57 10.03
CA GLU A 33 16.22 -20.90 10.71
C GLU A 33 15.55 -19.72 11.43
N ALA A 34 16.20 -18.55 11.50
CA ALA A 34 15.53 -17.31 11.92
C ALA A 34 14.64 -16.69 10.81
N ASN A 35 14.70 -17.23 9.57
CA ASN A 35 13.88 -16.79 8.44
C ASN A 35 12.70 -17.74 8.11
N GLN A 36 12.37 -18.69 8.98
CA GLN A 36 11.16 -19.54 8.85
C GLN A 36 10.21 -19.45 10.06
N SER A 37 10.24 -18.32 10.76
CA SER A 37 9.23 -17.93 11.75
C SER A 37 8.60 -16.59 11.38
N VAL A 38 8.33 -16.36 10.10
CA VAL A 38 7.11 -15.63 9.75
C VAL A 38 6.17 -16.74 9.36
N ALA A 39 5.39 -17.21 10.34
CA ALA A 39 4.15 -17.89 10.05
C ALA A 39 3.52 -17.14 8.88
N ALA A 40 3.10 -17.86 7.85
CA ALA A 40 2.22 -17.32 6.83
C ALA A 40 0.98 -16.79 7.57
N ALA A 41 1.08 -15.54 8.06
CA ALA A 41 -0.05 -14.68 8.23
C ALA A 41 -0.68 -14.72 6.86
N SER A 42 -1.81 -15.41 6.81
CA SER A 42 -2.61 -15.45 5.61
C SER A 42 -2.97 -13.99 5.39
N GLU A 43 -2.22 -13.30 4.52
CA GLU A 43 -2.55 -11.97 4.04
C GLU A 43 -3.90 -12.14 3.36
N ARG A 44 -4.96 -11.90 4.14
CA ARG A 44 -6.32 -12.05 3.67
C ARG A 44 -6.61 -10.75 2.93
N THR A 45 -6.51 -10.84 1.62
CA THR A 45 -6.92 -9.78 0.72
C THR A 45 -8.37 -9.99 0.33
N TYR A 46 -9.18 -8.95 0.51
CA TYR A 46 -10.59 -8.95 0.23
C TYR A 46 -10.90 -7.93 -0.85
N ASP A 47 -11.79 -8.29 -1.78
CA ASP A 47 -12.49 -7.29 -2.58
C ASP A 47 -13.42 -6.49 -1.67
N THR A 48 -13.51 -5.18 -1.90
CA THR A 48 -14.35 -4.28 -1.11
C THR A 48 -15.04 -3.26 -2.03
N GLU A 49 -15.79 -2.32 -1.46
CA GLU A 49 -16.35 -1.17 -2.13
C GLU A 49 -15.70 0.10 -1.58
N ILE A 50 -15.33 1.02 -2.47
CA ILE A 50 -14.92 2.39 -2.12
C ILE A 50 -16.02 3.36 -2.54
N LYS A 51 -16.49 4.16 -1.58
CA LYS A 51 -17.41 5.28 -1.84
C LYS A 51 -16.63 6.57 -1.75
N ILE A 52 -16.74 7.43 -2.77
CA ILE A 52 -16.05 8.71 -2.82
C ILE A 52 -17.08 9.82 -2.89
N TYR A 53 -16.94 10.78 -1.99
CA TYR A 53 -17.85 11.88 -1.75
C TYR A 53 -17.18 13.21 -2.02
N LYS A 54 -17.99 14.17 -2.41
CA LYS A 54 -17.69 15.59 -2.41
C LYS A 54 -17.21 16.06 -1.04
N ASP A 55 -16.32 17.06 -1.00
CA ASP A 55 -15.74 17.52 0.27
C ASP A 55 -16.83 18.03 1.21
N GLN A 56 -16.82 17.53 2.45
CA GLN A 56 -17.79 17.86 3.50
C GLN A 56 -19.27 17.61 3.14
N LYS A 57 -19.55 16.80 2.11
CA LYS A 57 -20.90 16.47 1.66
C LYS A 57 -21.09 14.95 1.60
N ASP A 58 -22.36 14.51 1.61
CA ASP A 58 -22.75 13.11 1.40
C ASP A 58 -23.11 12.81 -0.06
N GLU A 59 -22.74 13.71 -0.97
CA GLU A 59 -22.97 13.58 -2.40
C GLU A 59 -21.82 12.82 -3.09
N PRO A 60 -22.09 11.90 -4.02
CA PRO A 60 -21.03 11.21 -4.77
C PRO A 60 -20.13 12.16 -5.56
N SER A 61 -18.83 11.91 -5.54
CA SER A 61 -17.84 12.62 -6.36
C SER A 61 -17.61 11.91 -7.69
N MET A 62 -17.41 12.70 -8.74
CA MET A 62 -16.97 12.20 -10.06
C MET A 62 -15.62 11.47 -10.01
N VAL A 63 -14.80 11.68 -8.96
CA VAL A 63 -13.53 10.95 -8.75
C VAL A 63 -13.74 9.44 -8.72
N SER A 64 -14.91 8.97 -8.24
CA SER A 64 -15.28 7.55 -8.22
C SER A 64 -15.22 6.87 -9.59
N GLN A 65 -15.31 7.63 -10.69
CA GLN A 65 -15.22 7.10 -12.03
C GLN A 65 -13.81 6.65 -12.40
N TYR A 66 -12.78 7.23 -11.78
CA TYR A 66 -11.38 6.94 -12.07
C TYR A 66 -10.78 5.87 -11.15
N ILE A 67 -11.40 5.61 -9.99
CA ILE A 67 -10.90 4.64 -9.00
C ILE A 67 -11.65 3.31 -9.15
N LYS A 68 -10.94 2.23 -9.45
CA LYS A 68 -11.48 0.89 -9.72
C LYS A 68 -10.80 -0.17 -8.86
N ASN A 69 -11.44 -1.34 -8.80
CA ASN A 69 -10.92 -2.57 -8.21
C ASN A 69 -10.34 -2.39 -6.79
N PRO A 70 -11.09 -1.78 -5.85
CA PRO A 70 -10.61 -1.61 -4.49
C PRO A 70 -10.48 -2.97 -3.80
N LYS A 71 -9.30 -3.20 -3.23
CA LYS A 71 -8.95 -4.38 -2.43
C LYS A 71 -8.40 -3.91 -1.10
N VAL A 72 -8.63 -4.70 -0.05
CA VAL A 72 -8.02 -4.44 1.26
C VAL A 72 -7.32 -5.69 1.78
N ALA A 73 -6.07 -5.52 2.21
CA ALA A 73 -5.33 -6.50 2.99
C ALA A 73 -5.35 -6.08 4.46
N ILE A 74 -5.62 -7.03 5.35
CA ILE A 74 -5.56 -6.83 6.81
C ILE A 74 -4.32 -7.53 7.34
N GLU A 75 -3.29 -6.75 7.66
CA GLU A 75 -1.98 -7.23 8.10
C GLU A 75 -1.61 -6.57 9.43
N ASP A 76 -1.35 -7.36 10.47
CA ASP A 76 -0.95 -6.86 11.80
C ASP A 76 -1.87 -5.73 12.34
N GLY A 77 -3.18 -5.83 12.05
CA GLY A 77 -4.19 -4.83 12.43
C GLY A 77 -4.22 -3.56 11.57
N LYS A 78 -3.29 -3.43 10.61
CA LYS A 78 -3.30 -2.37 9.59
C LYS A 78 -4.25 -2.74 8.46
N LYS A 79 -4.88 -1.72 7.89
CA LYS A 79 -5.83 -1.84 6.78
C LYS A 79 -5.18 -1.21 5.56
N ILE A 80 -4.63 -2.05 4.70
CA ILE A 80 -3.88 -1.63 3.52
C ILE A 80 -4.80 -1.73 2.30
N VAL A 81 -5.15 -0.59 1.74
CA VAL A 81 -6.04 -0.48 0.60
C VAL A 81 -5.21 -0.40 -0.67
N THR A 82 -5.61 -1.16 -1.68
CA THR A 82 -5.05 -1.10 -3.04
C THR A 82 -6.18 -0.76 -4.02
N VAL A 83 -5.93 0.18 -4.92
CA VAL A 83 -6.89 0.57 -5.98
C VAL A 83 -6.19 0.73 -7.32
N THR A 84 -6.94 0.59 -8.40
CA THR A 84 -6.52 0.93 -9.76
C THR A 84 -7.05 2.32 -10.12
N ILE A 85 -6.18 3.24 -10.52
CA ILE A 85 -6.51 4.55 -11.07
C ILE A 85 -6.52 4.43 -12.59
N GLN A 86 -7.64 4.77 -13.23
CA GLN A 86 -7.79 4.95 -14.68
C GLN A 86 -7.43 6.39 -15.07
N ASP A 87 -7.04 6.60 -16.33
CA ASP A 87 -6.53 7.87 -16.83
C ASP A 87 -5.47 8.48 -15.91
N SER A 88 -4.55 7.62 -15.45
CA SER A 88 -3.61 7.93 -14.39
C SER A 88 -2.60 9.02 -14.77
N ASP A 89 -2.45 9.33 -16.05
CA ASP A 89 -1.66 10.45 -16.56
C ASP A 89 -2.29 11.82 -16.26
N TYR A 90 -3.60 11.87 -15.95
CA TYR A 90 -4.25 13.10 -15.48
C TYR A 90 -3.88 13.42 -14.03
N PHE A 91 -3.49 12.42 -13.23
CA PHE A 91 -3.20 12.56 -11.80
C PHE A 91 -1.73 12.93 -11.59
N GLN A 92 -1.46 14.21 -11.33
CA GLN A 92 -0.11 14.66 -10.96
C GLN A 92 0.30 14.13 -9.59
N TYR A 93 -0.64 14.10 -8.64
CA TYR A 93 -0.50 13.39 -7.38
C TYR A 93 -1.85 12.92 -6.85
N LEU A 94 -1.79 11.90 -5.98
CA LEU A 94 -2.88 11.45 -5.14
C LEU A 94 -2.32 11.28 -3.72
N ARG A 95 -2.96 11.90 -2.75
CA ARG A 95 -2.52 11.92 -1.35
C ARG A 95 -3.66 11.55 -0.42
N ILE A 96 -3.33 10.85 0.65
CA ILE A 96 -4.27 10.45 1.69
C ILE A 96 -3.86 11.12 2.99
N GLU A 97 -4.84 11.59 3.75
CA GLU A 97 -4.60 12.12 5.08
C GLU A 97 -4.04 11.03 6.01
N ASP A 98 -3.02 11.37 6.79
CA ASP A 98 -2.44 10.46 7.76
C ASP A 98 -3.45 10.18 8.87
N LYS A 99 -3.72 8.89 9.10
CA LYS A 99 -4.68 8.43 10.11
C LYS A 99 -4.36 8.88 11.55
N ASN A 100 -3.10 9.26 11.84
CA ASN A 100 -2.65 9.68 13.17
C ASN A 100 -2.43 11.20 13.25
N GLN A 101 -2.38 11.90 12.11
CA GLN A 101 -2.06 13.32 12.02
C GLN A 101 -3.05 14.04 11.10
N PRO A 102 -4.19 14.51 11.65
CA PRO A 102 -5.15 15.30 10.88
C PRO A 102 -4.49 16.52 10.21
N GLY A 103 -4.82 16.75 8.94
CA GLY A 103 -4.28 17.80 8.09
C GLY A 103 -2.93 17.49 7.43
N VAL A 104 -2.30 16.36 7.75
CA VAL A 104 -1.05 15.93 7.11
C VAL A 104 -1.37 14.93 6.00
N PHE A 105 -0.97 15.23 4.76
CA PHE A 105 -1.26 14.41 3.58
C PHE A 105 0.00 13.73 3.06
N GLN A 106 -0.10 12.43 2.76
CA GLN A 106 1.01 11.62 2.26
C GLN A 106 0.70 11.08 0.86
N ASP A 107 1.70 11.09 -0.02
CA ASP A 107 1.60 10.50 -1.35
C ASP A 107 1.35 8.99 -1.25
N VAL A 108 0.44 8.49 -2.08
CA VAL A 108 0.15 7.05 -2.16
C VAL A 108 1.37 6.30 -2.71
N LYS A 109 1.57 5.06 -2.26
CA LYS A 109 2.62 4.19 -2.79
C LYS A 109 2.18 3.63 -4.14
N VAL A 110 2.98 3.81 -5.18
CA VAL A 110 2.72 3.22 -6.50
C VAL A 110 3.27 1.79 -6.54
N LEU A 111 2.42 0.82 -6.86
CA LEU A 111 2.81 -0.59 -7.00
C LEU A 111 3.10 -0.96 -8.46
N SER A 112 2.33 -0.40 -9.39
CA SER A 112 2.48 -0.61 -10.83
C SER A 112 1.93 0.58 -11.61
N GLU A 113 2.47 0.84 -12.79
CA GLU A 113 2.09 1.96 -13.64
C GLU A 113 2.23 1.61 -15.12
N ASP A 114 1.17 1.85 -15.88
CA ASP A 114 1.17 1.90 -17.33
C ASP A 114 1.28 3.36 -17.77
N LYS A 115 2.42 3.72 -18.35
CA LYS A 115 2.80 5.10 -18.66
C LYS A 115 2.27 5.61 -20.00
N ARG A 116 1.42 4.85 -20.67
CA ARG A 116 0.74 5.31 -21.89
C ARG A 116 -0.22 6.45 -21.54
N LYS A 117 -0.57 7.28 -22.53
CA LYS A 117 -1.69 8.23 -22.39
C LYS A 117 -2.94 7.45 -22.01
N ASN A 118 -3.73 7.97 -21.08
CA ASN A 118 -4.91 7.30 -20.54
C ASN A 118 -4.57 5.94 -19.90
N GLY A 119 -3.34 5.80 -19.41
CA GLY A 119 -2.83 4.59 -18.78
C GLY A 119 -3.43 4.36 -17.39
N THR A 120 -3.04 3.27 -16.75
CA THR A 120 -3.53 2.91 -15.42
C THR A 120 -2.41 2.84 -14.39
N LYS A 121 -2.75 3.09 -13.12
CA LYS A 121 -1.80 3.01 -12.00
C LYS A 121 -2.42 2.24 -10.85
N VAL A 122 -1.69 1.26 -10.32
CA VAL A 122 -2.10 0.56 -9.09
C VAL A 122 -1.40 1.23 -7.93
N VAL A 123 -2.18 1.74 -6.98
CA VAL A 123 -1.66 2.45 -5.81
C VAL A 123 -2.11 1.78 -4.51
N GLN A 124 -1.33 2.00 -3.47
CA GLN A 124 -1.51 1.44 -2.14
C GLN A 124 -1.41 2.54 -1.08
N PHE A 125 -2.30 2.49 -0.10
CA PHE A 125 -2.29 3.39 1.06
C PHE A 125 -2.93 2.72 2.28
N GLU A 126 -2.66 3.26 3.47
CA GLU A 126 -3.23 2.77 4.73
C GLU A 126 -4.42 3.64 5.15
N ILE A 127 -5.45 3.02 5.74
CA ILE A 127 -6.58 3.73 6.35
C ILE A 127 -6.66 3.43 7.85
N GLY A 128 -7.32 4.33 8.60
CA GLY A 128 -7.57 4.10 10.02
C GLY A 128 -8.65 3.04 10.28
N GLU A 129 -9.86 3.29 9.81
CA GLU A 129 -11.08 2.54 10.15
C GLU A 129 -11.96 2.31 8.91
N PHE A 130 -12.64 1.17 8.84
CA PHE A 130 -13.69 0.92 7.85
C PHE A 130 -14.94 1.74 8.18
N GLU A 131 -15.81 1.96 7.20
CA GLU A 131 -17.10 2.66 7.37
C GLU A 131 -16.96 4.10 7.96
N LYS A 132 -15.75 4.67 7.88
CA LYS A 132 -15.47 6.07 8.21
C LYS A 132 -14.96 6.81 6.99
N LYS A 133 -15.28 8.10 6.93
CA LYS A 133 -14.76 9.01 5.92
C LYS A 133 -13.31 9.38 6.23
N HIS A 134 -12.45 9.22 5.24
CA HIS A 134 -11.05 9.65 5.22
C HIS A 134 -10.88 10.72 4.15
N ASN A 135 -9.93 11.64 4.34
CA ASN A 135 -9.67 12.70 3.35
C ASN A 135 -8.63 12.25 2.32
N MET A 136 -8.87 12.65 1.08
CA MET A 136 -7.99 12.42 -0.06
C MET A 136 -7.82 13.74 -0.82
N GLN A 137 -6.58 14.04 -1.22
CA GLN A 137 -6.25 15.19 -2.06
C GLN A 137 -5.65 14.73 -3.38
N MET A 138 -5.96 15.45 -4.44
CA MET A 138 -5.39 15.19 -5.75
C MET A 138 -5.14 16.48 -6.52
N HIS A 139 -4.24 16.38 -7.50
CA HIS A 139 -4.01 17.42 -8.48
C HIS A 139 -4.20 16.80 -9.86
N ILE A 140 -5.20 17.29 -10.56
CA ILE A 140 -5.56 16.86 -11.90
C ILE A 140 -5.00 17.88 -12.90
N LEU A 141 -4.17 17.41 -13.84
CA LEU A 141 -3.52 18.22 -14.85
C LEU A 141 -3.73 17.60 -16.23
N ILE A 142 -4.42 18.31 -17.12
CA ILE A 142 -4.72 17.86 -18.49
C ILE A 142 -4.37 19.01 -19.44
N PRO A 143 -3.12 19.07 -19.91
CA PRO A 143 -2.63 20.20 -20.69
C PRO A 143 -3.39 20.43 -21.99
N ALA A 144 -3.93 19.37 -22.61
CA ALA A 144 -4.63 19.43 -23.88
C ALA A 144 -5.88 20.32 -23.85
N ILE A 145 -6.52 20.45 -22.68
CA ILE A 145 -7.71 21.28 -22.46
C ILE A 145 -7.47 22.42 -21.46
N GLY A 146 -6.20 22.63 -21.05
CA GLY A 146 -5.84 23.67 -20.08
C GLY A 146 -6.41 23.44 -18.66
N TYR A 147 -6.67 22.20 -18.27
CA TYR A 147 -7.23 21.86 -16.97
C TYR A 147 -6.13 21.66 -15.93
N ASP A 148 -6.14 22.46 -14.86
CA ASP A 148 -5.18 22.38 -13.76
C ASP A 148 -5.91 22.71 -12.45
N HIS A 149 -6.31 21.67 -11.71
CA HIS A 149 -7.11 21.83 -10.51
C HIS A 149 -6.68 20.89 -9.39
N LYS A 150 -6.76 21.41 -8.16
CA LYS A 150 -6.53 20.66 -6.94
C LYS A 150 -7.86 20.43 -6.23
N TYR A 151 -8.09 19.20 -5.80
CA TYR A 151 -9.31 18.80 -5.12
C TYR A 151 -8.98 18.15 -3.80
N GLN A 152 -9.91 18.31 -2.86
CA GLN A 152 -10.06 17.43 -1.71
C GLN A 152 -11.40 16.73 -1.85
N VAL A 153 -11.43 15.45 -1.52
CA VAL A 153 -12.63 14.61 -1.46
C VAL A 153 -12.58 13.76 -0.20
N GLN A 154 -13.72 13.19 0.15
CA GLN A 154 -13.81 12.22 1.24
C GLN A 154 -14.07 10.83 0.66
N PHE A 155 -13.52 9.79 1.26
CA PHE A 155 -13.82 8.42 0.84
C PHE A 155 -14.05 7.50 2.04
N GLU A 156 -14.85 6.46 1.83
CA GLU A 156 -15.18 5.43 2.80
C GLU A 156 -14.93 4.06 2.18
N ILE A 157 -14.32 3.16 2.94
CA ILE A 157 -14.09 1.77 2.56
C ILE A 157 -15.06 0.89 3.33
N LYS A 158 -15.83 0.08 2.61
CA LYS A 158 -16.73 -0.89 3.23
C LYS A 158 -15.96 -1.98 3.95
N ASP A 159 -16.45 -2.41 5.11
CA ASP A 159 -15.84 -3.52 5.84
C ASP A 159 -16.20 -4.85 5.13
N PRO A 160 -15.23 -5.51 4.47
CA PRO A 160 -15.51 -6.75 3.73
C PRO A 160 -15.82 -7.93 4.67
N THR A 161 -15.58 -7.79 5.98
CA THR A 161 -15.76 -8.87 6.96
C THR A 161 -17.15 -8.88 7.59
N VAL A 162 -17.95 -7.83 7.38
CA VAL A 162 -19.25 -7.64 8.04
C VAL A 162 -20.42 -8.23 7.22
N GLY A 163 -20.16 -8.85 6.06
CA GLY A 163 -21.23 -9.27 5.14
C GLY A 163 -20.91 -10.43 4.20
N ASP A 164 -20.59 -11.62 4.72
CA ASP A 164 -20.78 -12.86 3.95
C ASP A 164 -22.29 -13.19 3.87
N LYS A 165 -23.00 -12.50 2.99
CA LYS A 165 -24.21 -13.02 2.33
C LYS A 165 -24.12 -12.70 0.84
N GLU A 166 -23.66 -13.70 0.10
CA GLU A 166 -23.83 -13.91 -1.34
C GLU A 166 -23.41 -12.74 -2.24
N THR A 167 -22.12 -12.72 -2.63
CA THR A 167 -21.76 -12.22 -3.95
C THR A 167 -22.10 -13.30 -4.98
N GLU A 168 -23.34 -13.23 -5.48
CA GLU A 168 -23.66 -13.81 -6.77
C GLU A 168 -22.73 -13.15 -7.82
N LYS A 169 -22.14 -14.02 -8.63
CA LYS A 169 -21.13 -13.74 -9.65
C LYS A 169 -21.60 -12.58 -10.57
N PRO A 170 -20.73 -11.67 -11.02
CA PRO A 170 -21.10 -10.76 -12.10
C PRO A 170 -21.30 -11.60 -13.37
N ASP A 171 -22.51 -11.55 -13.91
CA ASP A 171 -22.80 -12.08 -15.24
C ASP A 171 -21.98 -11.33 -16.28
N ASP A 172 -21.06 -12.05 -16.92
CA ASP A 172 -20.43 -11.67 -18.17
C ASP A 172 -21.49 -11.63 -19.27
N ASN A 173 -22.14 -10.48 -19.49
CA ASN A 173 -22.59 -10.10 -20.84
C ASN A 173 -22.95 -8.61 -20.96
N ALA A 174 -22.01 -7.80 -21.44
CA ALA A 174 -22.35 -6.61 -22.22
C ALA A 174 -21.24 -6.32 -23.23
N ASN A 175 -21.40 -6.99 -24.38
CA ASN A 175 -21.04 -6.58 -25.73
C ASN A 175 -20.21 -5.28 -25.89
N SER A 176 -19.04 -5.47 -26.52
CA SER A 176 -18.21 -4.48 -27.20
C SER A 176 -19.03 -3.40 -27.92
N GLY A 177 -18.90 -2.17 -27.44
CA GLY A 177 -19.31 -0.96 -28.14
C GLY A 177 -18.23 0.09 -27.94
N ASN A 178 -17.40 0.27 -28.96
CA ASN A 178 -16.34 1.26 -28.97
C ASN A 178 -17.01 2.63 -29.12
N THR A 179 -17.04 3.40 -28.05
CA THR A 179 -17.28 4.84 -28.11
C THR A 179 -16.21 5.50 -27.26
N GLU A 180 -15.27 6.16 -27.92
CA GLU A 180 -14.49 7.25 -27.33
C GLU A 180 -15.50 8.31 -26.86
N THR A 181 -15.92 8.22 -25.61
CA THR A 181 -16.67 9.30 -24.97
C THR A 181 -15.66 10.26 -24.39
N ASP A 182 -15.42 11.35 -25.12
CA ASP A 182 -14.83 12.58 -24.63
C ASP A 182 -15.73 13.08 -23.49
N HIS A 183 -15.44 12.65 -22.26
CA HIS A 183 -16.18 13.09 -21.08
C HIS A 183 -15.69 14.50 -20.74
N PRO A 184 -16.53 15.54 -20.90
CA PRO A 184 -16.15 16.89 -20.51
C PRO A 184 -15.88 16.89 -19.01
N ILE A 185 -14.66 17.26 -18.63
CA ILE A 185 -14.25 17.34 -17.24
C ILE A 185 -14.79 18.65 -16.69
N ASP A 186 -16.02 18.60 -16.18
CA ASP A 186 -16.63 19.74 -15.50
C ASP A 186 -16.04 19.85 -14.09
N SER A 187 -15.17 20.85 -13.89
CA SER A 187 -14.51 21.15 -12.63
C SER A 187 -15.49 21.33 -11.45
N GLN A 188 -16.75 21.71 -11.71
CA GLN A 188 -17.76 21.92 -10.66
C GLN A 188 -18.36 20.63 -10.11
N ASN A 189 -18.22 19.50 -10.83
CA ASN A 189 -18.84 18.24 -10.43
C ASN A 189 -17.88 17.29 -9.70
N MET A 190 -16.58 17.60 -9.64
CA MET A 190 -15.60 16.78 -8.90
C MET A 190 -15.69 16.96 -7.37
N ILE A 191 -16.23 18.08 -6.90
CA ILE A 191 -16.35 18.53 -5.49
C ILE A 191 -17.79 18.88 -5.12
#